data_AF-A0A528CI77-F1
#
_entry.id   AF-A0A528CI77-F1
#
_cell.length_a   1.000
_cell.length_b   1.000
_cell.length_c   1.000
_cell.angle_alpha   90.00
_cell.angle_beta   90.00
_cell.angle_gamma   90.00
#
_symmetry.space_group_name_H-M   'P 1'
#
loop_
_entity.id
_entity.type
_entity.pdbx_description
1 polymer ?
#
loop_
_entity_poly.entity_id
_entity_poly.type
_entity_poly.pdbx_seq_one_letter_code
_entity_poly.pdbx_strand_id
1 'polypeptide(L)'
;MRRCSLAAIVLFLMPDLSSAQLAESRGATVFALSDVDMVPTVYETGELGAPDPHNRDALSIITSPTERSRSVAMTEVSNSTYGPPGALDVSLDGQFVFVAETLRQRSERATRLDELQQGDTIRSLQFDGGHSAVVDSVRIGIQPQAIHLNPAGDLIAAITADAKHELTFVPVREGRFGQASSFGLGLEPSTGFIPLKATWVQWHPSGRYVGVNLVDRG
;
A
#
# COMPACT_ATOMS: atom_id res chain seq x y z
N MET A 1 -42.07 -0.39 69.18
CA MET A 1 -41.31 -1.51 68.60
C MET A 1 -41.58 -1.52 67.10
N ARG A 2 -40.50 -1.45 66.31
CA ARG A 2 -40.47 -1.04 64.89
C ARG A 2 -40.98 -2.15 63.97
N ARG A 3 -41.78 -1.76 62.97
CA ARG A 3 -42.16 -2.57 61.81
C ARG A 3 -40.96 -2.67 60.87
N CYS A 4 -40.52 -3.88 60.56
CA CYS A 4 -39.59 -4.16 59.47
C CYS A 4 -40.41 -4.57 58.23
N SER A 5 -40.32 -3.78 57.16
CA SER A 5 -40.63 -4.24 55.81
C SER A 5 -39.50 -3.72 54.92
N LEU A 6 -38.60 -4.61 54.52
CA LEU A 6 -37.65 -4.35 53.44
C LEU A 6 -38.42 -4.52 52.13
N ALA A 7 -38.67 -3.41 51.43
CA ALA A 7 -38.90 -3.43 49.99
C ALA A 7 -37.51 -3.32 49.33
N ALA A 8 -37.06 -4.38 48.67
CA ALA A 8 -35.86 -4.35 47.84
C ALA A 8 -36.23 -3.76 46.48
N ILE A 9 -35.73 -2.56 46.19
CA ILE A 9 -35.75 -1.97 44.85
C ILE A 9 -34.55 -2.55 44.09
N VAL A 10 -34.80 -3.37 43.08
CA VAL A 10 -33.78 -3.80 42.12
C VAL A 10 -33.68 -2.72 41.05
N LEU A 11 -32.60 -1.93 41.07
CA LEU A 11 -32.23 -1.08 39.95
C LEU A 11 -31.67 -1.98 38.84
N PHE A 12 -32.39 -2.08 37.71
CA PHE A 12 -31.82 -2.58 36.47
C PHE A 12 -30.87 -1.54 35.90
N LEU A 13 -29.56 -1.79 36.00
CA LEU A 13 -28.55 -1.16 35.16
C LEU A 13 -28.64 -1.80 33.77
N MET A 14 -29.40 -1.17 32.88
CA MET A 14 -29.30 -1.45 31.45
C MET A 14 -28.00 -0.82 30.96
N PRO A 15 -27.07 -1.57 30.34
CA PRO A 15 -25.97 -0.94 29.61
C PRO A 15 -26.58 -0.16 28.46
N ASP A 16 -26.27 1.13 28.39
CA ASP A 16 -26.49 1.94 27.19
C ASP A 16 -25.73 1.28 26.04
N LEU A 17 -26.47 0.52 25.23
CA LEU A 17 -26.08 0.23 23.86
C LEU A 17 -26.07 1.57 23.13
N SER A 18 -24.98 2.33 23.31
CA SER A 18 -24.60 3.37 22.36
C SER A 18 -24.62 2.69 21.00
N SER A 19 -25.66 3.00 20.22
CA SER A 19 -25.69 2.67 18.82
C SER A 19 -24.40 3.25 18.25
N ALA A 20 -23.48 2.39 17.84
CA ALA A 20 -22.39 2.79 16.98
C ALA A 20 -23.08 3.33 15.72
N GLN A 21 -23.34 4.63 15.73
CA GLN A 21 -23.78 5.35 14.57
C GLN A 21 -22.64 5.18 13.59
N LEU A 22 -22.82 4.25 12.65
CA LEU A 22 -21.93 4.12 11.50
C LEU A 22 -21.77 5.53 10.99
N ALA A 23 -20.56 6.08 11.15
CA ALA A 23 -20.24 7.38 10.59
C ALA A 23 -20.75 7.33 9.15
N GLU A 24 -21.61 8.28 8.77
CA GLU A 24 -22.03 8.43 7.39
C GLU A 24 -20.77 8.31 6.55
N SER A 25 -20.73 7.29 5.70
CA SER A 25 -19.63 7.07 4.77
C SER A 25 -19.63 8.27 3.83
N ARG A 26 -18.95 9.35 4.22
CA ARG A 26 -18.54 10.43 3.33
C ARG A 26 -17.92 9.74 2.13
N GLY A 27 -18.35 10.12 0.92
CA GLY A 27 -18.12 9.37 -0.31
C GLY A 27 -16.75 8.68 -0.36
N ALA A 28 -16.74 7.37 -0.58
CA ALA A 28 -15.50 6.60 -0.67
C ALA A 28 -14.64 7.10 -1.85
N THR A 29 -13.38 7.45 -1.58
CA THR A 29 -12.36 7.65 -2.62
C THR A 29 -11.60 6.35 -2.79
N VAL A 30 -11.42 5.92 -4.03
CA VAL A 30 -10.65 4.73 -4.39
C VAL A 30 -9.40 5.16 -5.15
N PHE A 31 -8.26 4.68 -4.69
CA PHE A 31 -6.98 4.83 -5.37
C PHE A 31 -6.63 3.52 -6.08
N ALA A 32 -6.24 3.60 -7.34
CA ALA A 32 -5.85 2.44 -8.13
C ALA A 32 -4.57 2.74 -8.90
N LEU A 33 -3.59 1.85 -8.80
CA LEU A 33 -2.41 1.87 -9.65
C LEU A 33 -2.72 1.15 -10.95
N SER A 34 -2.26 1.72 -12.05
CA SER A 34 -2.30 1.11 -13.37
C SER A 34 -0.88 1.04 -13.92
N ASP A 35 -0.49 -0.17 -14.29
CA ASP A 35 0.62 -0.43 -15.20
C ASP A 35 0.01 -0.65 -16.58
N VAL A 36 0.33 0.28 -17.49
CA VAL A 36 -0.31 0.36 -18.81
C VAL A 36 0.45 -0.41 -19.89
N ASP A 37 1.67 -0.85 -19.59
CA ASP A 37 2.51 -1.63 -20.50
C ASP A 37 2.27 -3.14 -20.36
N MET A 38 1.65 -3.55 -19.25
CA MET A 38 1.36 -4.94 -18.93
C MET A 38 0.09 -5.45 -19.62
N VAL A 39 0.24 -6.15 -20.76
CA VAL A 39 -0.86 -6.93 -21.35
C VAL A 39 -1.04 -8.27 -20.60
N PRO A 40 -2.23 -8.90 -20.63
CA PRO A 40 -2.50 -10.11 -19.84
C PRO A 40 -1.53 -11.28 -20.08
N THR A 41 -0.91 -11.34 -21.25
CA THR A 41 0.03 -12.40 -21.65
C THR A 41 1.46 -12.20 -21.13
N VAL A 42 1.80 -11.04 -20.56
CA VAL A 42 3.18 -10.71 -20.17
C VAL A 42 3.78 -11.73 -19.21
N TYR A 43 2.99 -12.25 -18.25
CA TYR A 43 3.47 -13.24 -17.30
C TYR A 43 3.86 -14.58 -17.94
N GLU A 44 3.33 -14.88 -19.13
CA GLU A 44 3.63 -16.10 -19.88
C GLU A 44 4.71 -15.87 -20.93
N THR A 45 4.62 -14.79 -21.71
CA THR A 45 5.49 -14.55 -22.87
C THR A 45 6.68 -13.66 -22.56
N GLY A 46 6.57 -12.85 -21.51
CA GLY A 46 7.48 -11.75 -21.20
C GLY A 46 7.37 -10.56 -22.17
N GLU A 47 6.45 -10.58 -23.14
CA GLU A 47 6.29 -9.52 -24.14
C GLU A 47 5.35 -8.44 -23.62
N LEU A 48 5.83 -7.20 -23.56
CA LEU A 48 5.03 -6.04 -23.18
C LEU A 48 4.03 -5.68 -24.29
N GLY A 49 3.01 -4.91 -23.93
CA GLY A 49 2.11 -4.30 -24.91
C GLY A 49 2.85 -3.43 -25.92
N ALA A 50 2.16 -3.10 -27.02
CA ALA A 50 2.67 -2.13 -27.97
C ALA A 50 3.03 -0.82 -27.25
N PRO A 51 4.18 -0.19 -27.55
CA PRO A 51 4.54 1.10 -26.95
C PRO A 51 3.45 2.12 -27.26
N ASP A 52 2.94 2.81 -26.25
CA ASP A 52 2.00 3.91 -26.41
C ASP A 52 2.54 5.15 -25.69
N PRO A 53 2.96 6.20 -26.43
CA PRO A 53 3.54 7.39 -25.82
C PRO A 53 2.52 8.21 -25.00
N HIS A 54 1.22 7.93 -25.12
CA HIS A 54 0.15 8.60 -24.40
C HIS A 54 -0.29 7.87 -23.13
N ASN A 55 0.14 6.62 -22.95
CA ASN A 55 -0.21 5.82 -21.78
C ASN A 55 1.06 5.59 -20.96
N ARG A 56 1.04 6.13 -19.75
CA ARG A 56 2.08 5.93 -18.74
C ARG A 56 1.46 5.36 -17.47
N ASP A 57 2.28 4.68 -16.69
CA ASP A 57 1.93 4.26 -15.34
C ASP A 57 1.27 5.40 -14.57
N ALA A 58 0.13 5.11 -13.96
CA ALA A 58 -0.70 6.15 -13.36
C ALA A 58 -1.33 5.70 -12.05
N LEU A 59 -1.53 6.68 -11.17
CA LEU A 59 -2.45 6.62 -10.06
C LEU A 59 -3.79 7.20 -10.53
N SER A 60 -4.81 6.35 -10.54
CA SER A 60 -6.20 6.76 -10.73
C SER A 60 -6.85 7.05 -9.39
N ILE A 61 -7.57 8.16 -9.32
CA ILE A 61 -8.34 8.60 -8.17
C ILE A 61 -9.81 8.63 -8.57
N ILE A 62 -10.61 7.77 -7.94
CA ILE A 62 -12.02 7.57 -8.26
C ILE A 62 -12.84 8.00 -7.04
N THR A 63 -13.57 9.09 -7.14
CA THR A 63 -14.44 9.57 -6.06
C THR A 63 -15.86 8.98 -6.19
N SER A 64 -16.52 8.76 -5.06
CA SER A 64 -17.82 8.07 -4.96
C SER A 64 -18.94 8.69 -5.83
N PRO A 65 -19.84 7.86 -6.39
CA PRO A 65 -21.00 8.29 -7.18
C PRO A 65 -22.20 8.82 -6.35
N THR A 66 -22.11 8.86 -5.02
CA THR A 66 -23.19 9.42 -4.16
C THR A 66 -23.37 10.92 -4.36
N GLU A 67 -22.35 11.58 -4.88
CA GLU A 67 -22.46 12.91 -5.47
C GLU A 67 -22.77 12.75 -6.96
N ARG A 68 -23.64 13.60 -7.51
CA ARG A 68 -24.20 13.56 -8.88
C ARG A 68 -23.18 13.51 -10.04
N SER A 69 -21.89 13.40 -9.77
CA SER A 69 -20.81 13.26 -10.77
C SER A 69 -19.66 12.43 -10.19
N ARG A 70 -19.52 11.18 -10.65
CA ARG A 70 -18.26 10.43 -10.52
C ARG A 70 -17.17 11.22 -11.26
N SER A 71 -16.08 11.56 -10.57
CA SER A 71 -14.86 12.06 -11.24
C SER A 71 -13.78 10.99 -11.20
N VAL A 72 -13.05 10.87 -12.30
CA VAL A 72 -11.80 10.11 -12.38
C VAL A 72 -10.72 11.11 -12.70
N ALA A 73 -9.75 11.24 -11.80
CA ALA A 73 -8.52 11.96 -12.04
C ALA A 73 -7.38 10.95 -12.17
N MET A 74 -6.40 11.26 -13.01
CA MET A 74 -5.20 10.44 -13.18
C MET A 74 -3.98 11.32 -12.97
N THR A 75 -2.96 10.76 -12.34
CA THR A 75 -1.65 11.38 -12.21
C THR A 75 -0.60 10.35 -12.57
N GLU A 76 0.30 10.71 -13.49
CA GLU A 76 1.43 9.86 -13.84
C GLU A 76 2.29 9.61 -12.60
N VAL A 77 2.54 8.33 -12.33
CA VAL A 77 3.47 7.90 -11.29
C VAL A 77 4.07 6.58 -11.70
N SER A 78 5.38 6.54 -11.79
CA SER A 78 6.13 5.30 -12.04
C SER A 78 5.84 4.31 -10.92
N ASN A 79 5.24 3.17 -11.30
CA ASN A 79 4.81 2.14 -10.37
C ASN A 79 4.92 0.72 -10.95
N SER A 80 5.26 0.59 -12.25
CA SER A 80 5.18 -0.62 -13.08
C SER A 80 5.18 -1.89 -12.23
N THR A 81 3.95 -2.33 -11.97
CA THR A 81 3.67 -3.27 -10.88
C THR A 81 3.88 -4.67 -11.41
N TYR A 82 4.86 -5.36 -10.84
CA TYR A 82 5.19 -6.73 -11.18
C TYR A 82 5.18 -7.59 -9.92
N GLY A 83 4.14 -8.40 -9.76
CA GLY A 83 3.92 -9.23 -8.57
C GLY A 83 2.57 -8.98 -7.90
N PRO A 84 2.34 -9.53 -6.69
CA PRO A 84 1.11 -9.31 -5.94
C PRO A 84 0.86 -7.80 -5.70
N PRO A 85 -0.42 -7.37 -5.61
CA PRO A 85 -0.75 -5.96 -5.48
C PRO A 85 -0.40 -5.43 -4.08
N GLY A 86 0.82 -4.95 -3.87
CA GLY A 86 1.30 -4.43 -2.58
C GLY A 86 1.96 -3.04 -2.66
N ALA A 87 2.05 -2.44 -3.85
CA ALA A 87 2.82 -1.22 -4.10
C ALA A 87 2.11 0.09 -3.70
N LEU A 88 0.98 0.03 -3.00
CA LEU A 88 0.12 1.18 -2.70
C LEU A 88 -0.33 1.15 -1.24
N ASP A 89 -0.26 2.30 -0.56
CA ASP A 89 -0.97 2.52 0.70
C ASP A 89 -1.40 4.00 0.85
N VAL A 90 -2.26 4.32 1.82
CA VAL A 90 -2.86 5.63 2.01
C VAL A 90 -2.73 6.08 3.46
N SER A 91 -2.50 7.37 3.68
CA SER A 91 -2.50 7.96 5.02
C SER A 91 -3.89 7.86 5.69
N LEU A 92 -3.91 7.82 7.02
CA LEU A 92 -5.15 7.68 7.80
C LEU A 92 -6.16 8.81 7.56
N ASP A 93 -5.67 10.00 7.24
CA ASP A 93 -6.47 11.18 6.89
C ASP A 93 -6.89 11.23 5.41
N GLY A 94 -6.41 10.29 4.59
CA GLY A 94 -6.66 10.22 3.14
C GLY A 94 -5.98 11.32 2.33
N GLN A 95 -5.10 12.14 2.93
CA GLN A 95 -4.45 13.26 2.26
C GLN A 95 -3.19 12.85 1.48
N PHE A 96 -2.61 11.70 1.78
CA PHE A 96 -1.39 11.21 1.14
C PHE A 96 -1.56 9.79 0.64
N VAL A 97 -1.02 9.54 -0.55
CA VAL A 97 -0.92 8.22 -1.17
C VAL A 97 0.55 7.88 -1.29
N PHE A 98 0.92 6.68 -0.88
CA PHE A 98 2.27 6.15 -0.95
C PHE A 98 2.34 5.11 -2.05
N VAL A 99 3.29 5.27 -2.97
CA VAL A 99 3.45 4.39 -4.13
C VAL A 99 4.88 3.88 -4.18
N ALA A 100 5.05 2.56 -4.14
CA ALA A 100 6.33 1.91 -4.35
C ALA A 100 6.56 1.64 -5.84
N GLU A 101 7.76 1.97 -6.33
CA GLU A 101 8.16 1.71 -7.70
C GLU A 101 8.77 0.31 -7.80
N THR A 102 7.95 -0.71 -8.08
CA THR A 102 8.45 -2.09 -8.23
C THR A 102 9.41 -2.19 -9.41
N LEU A 103 8.96 -1.81 -10.59
CA LEU A 103 9.80 -1.57 -11.75
C LEU A 103 9.70 -0.09 -12.14
N ARG A 104 10.76 0.43 -12.75
CA ARG A 104 10.75 1.77 -13.32
C ARG A 104 9.83 1.79 -14.53
N GLN A 105 9.28 2.97 -14.80
CA GLN A 105 8.59 3.26 -16.04
C GLN A 105 9.36 2.73 -17.26
N ARG A 106 8.62 2.05 -18.13
CA ARG A 106 9.11 1.53 -19.41
C ARG A 106 9.86 2.62 -20.18
N SER A 107 11.04 2.26 -20.68
CA SER A 107 11.74 3.07 -21.67
C SER A 107 11.14 2.86 -23.05
N GLU A 108 11.20 3.85 -23.93
CA GLU A 108 10.65 3.78 -25.30
C GLU A 108 11.13 2.57 -26.14
N ARG A 109 12.27 1.97 -25.76
CA ARG A 109 12.87 0.83 -26.46
C ARG A 109 12.52 -0.53 -25.87
N ALA A 110 12.01 -0.57 -24.64
CA ALA A 110 11.70 -1.83 -23.99
C ALA A 110 10.46 -2.46 -24.66
N THR A 111 10.58 -3.72 -25.02
CA THR A 111 9.52 -4.57 -25.60
C THR A 111 9.26 -5.79 -24.75
N ARG A 112 10.13 -6.07 -23.77
CA ARG A 112 10.01 -7.20 -22.86
C ARG A 112 10.08 -6.77 -21.40
N LEU A 113 9.48 -7.59 -20.55
CA LEU A 113 9.41 -7.40 -19.11
C LEU A 113 10.81 -7.42 -18.45
N ASP A 114 11.70 -8.30 -18.91
CA ASP A 114 13.07 -8.43 -18.39
C ASP A 114 13.99 -7.25 -18.79
N GLU A 115 13.53 -6.38 -19.68
CA GLU A 115 14.21 -5.13 -20.05
C GLU A 115 13.81 -3.95 -19.13
N LEU A 116 12.77 -4.11 -18.31
CA LEU A 116 12.36 -3.09 -17.36
C LEU A 116 13.36 -3.01 -16.21
N GLN A 117 13.81 -1.78 -15.91
CA GLN A 117 14.73 -1.56 -14.81
C GLN A 117 14.02 -1.75 -13.48
N GLN A 118 14.70 -2.34 -12.49
CA GLN A 118 14.20 -2.40 -11.13
C GLN A 118 14.05 -0.98 -10.56
N GLY A 119 12.90 -0.71 -9.94
CA GLY A 119 12.72 0.51 -9.17
C GLY A 119 13.37 0.41 -7.80
N ASP A 120 13.45 1.53 -7.09
CA ASP A 120 14.12 1.59 -5.78
C ASP A 120 13.52 2.65 -4.85
N THR A 121 12.34 3.15 -5.18
CA THR A 121 11.79 4.39 -4.60
C THR A 121 10.37 4.20 -4.10
N ILE A 122 10.06 4.79 -2.94
CA ILE A 122 8.67 5.09 -2.53
C ILE A 122 8.43 6.58 -2.78
N ARG A 123 7.28 6.91 -3.38
CA ARG A 123 6.82 8.28 -3.60
C ARG A 123 5.62 8.59 -2.70
N SER A 124 5.58 9.78 -2.14
CA SER A 124 4.38 10.32 -1.50
C SER A 124 3.70 11.31 -2.44
N LEU A 125 2.41 11.13 -2.65
CA LEU A 125 1.57 12.02 -3.43
C LEU A 125 0.55 12.66 -2.50
N GLN A 126 0.47 13.98 -2.49
CA GLN A 126 -0.60 14.69 -1.79
C GLN A 126 -1.85 14.69 -2.65
N PHE A 127 -3.02 14.47 -2.04
CA PHE A 127 -4.33 14.49 -2.66
C PHE A 127 -5.17 15.67 -2.12
N ASP A 128 -5.80 16.42 -3.03
CA ASP A 128 -6.56 17.64 -2.71
C ASP A 128 -8.01 17.64 -3.23
N GLY A 129 -8.65 16.47 -3.32
CA GLY A 129 -10.05 16.36 -3.74
C GLY A 129 -10.28 16.29 -5.26
N GLY A 130 -9.21 16.10 -6.03
CA GLY A 130 -9.30 15.86 -7.47
C GLY A 130 -7.97 15.91 -8.20
N HIS A 131 -6.93 16.48 -7.58
CA HIS A 131 -5.58 16.47 -8.10
C HIS A 131 -4.65 15.72 -7.15
N SER A 132 -3.55 15.21 -7.71
CA SER A 132 -2.44 14.78 -6.89
C SER A 132 -1.11 15.22 -7.46
N ALA A 133 -0.14 15.41 -6.56
CA ALA A 133 1.21 15.79 -6.91
C ALA A 133 2.19 15.04 -6.01
N VAL A 134 3.31 14.59 -6.59
CA VAL A 134 4.41 14.03 -5.81
C VAL A 134 5.00 15.12 -4.92
N VAL A 135 4.99 14.90 -3.60
CA VAL A 135 5.49 15.85 -2.60
C VAL A 135 6.80 15.40 -1.95
N ASP A 136 7.10 14.10 -2.01
CA ASP A 136 8.37 13.56 -1.55
C ASP A 136 8.71 12.21 -2.18
N SER A 137 9.97 11.80 -2.07
CA SER A 137 10.45 10.49 -2.50
C SER A 137 11.60 10.01 -1.63
N VAL A 138 11.66 8.71 -1.37
CA VAL A 138 12.75 8.09 -0.61
C VAL A 138 13.23 6.82 -1.29
N ARG A 139 14.56 6.64 -1.33
CA ARG A 139 15.17 5.40 -1.82
C ARG A 139 15.20 4.37 -0.71
N ILE A 140 14.91 3.12 -1.07
CA ILE A 140 14.91 1.96 -0.18
C ILE A 140 15.82 0.87 -0.78
N GLY A 141 15.43 -0.40 -0.75
CA GLY A 141 16.05 -1.47 -1.54
C GLY A 141 15.52 -1.53 -2.99
N ILE A 142 16.07 -2.44 -3.79
CA ILE A 142 15.67 -2.62 -5.19
C ILE A 142 14.39 -3.46 -5.30
N GLN A 143 13.60 -3.16 -6.33
CA GLN A 143 12.38 -3.86 -6.69
C GLN A 143 11.43 -4.07 -5.50
N PRO A 144 10.95 -3.00 -4.85
CA PRO A 144 9.98 -3.10 -3.75
C PRO A 144 8.74 -3.89 -4.18
N GLN A 145 8.32 -4.82 -3.33
CA GLN A 145 7.22 -5.76 -3.56
C GLN A 145 5.94 -5.31 -2.87
N ALA A 146 6.06 -4.79 -1.64
CA ALA A 146 4.93 -4.37 -0.85
C ALA A 146 5.30 -3.25 0.13
N ILE A 147 4.35 -2.37 0.42
CA ILE A 147 4.43 -1.35 1.48
C ILE A 147 3.19 -1.41 2.37
N HIS A 148 3.33 -1.02 3.63
CA HIS A 148 2.21 -0.85 4.55
C HIS A 148 2.55 0.22 5.60
N LEU A 149 1.66 1.19 5.78
CA LEU A 149 1.68 2.22 6.81
C LEU A 149 1.21 1.61 8.14
N ASN A 150 1.87 1.97 9.23
CA ASN A 150 1.47 1.50 10.54
C ASN A 150 0.16 2.18 10.99
N PRO A 151 -0.55 1.60 12.00
CA PRO A 151 -1.78 2.19 12.52
C PRO A 151 -1.63 3.58 13.17
N ALA A 152 -0.41 4.00 13.49
CA ALA A 152 -0.14 5.35 14.00
C ALA A 152 0.04 6.40 12.87
N GLY A 153 0.22 5.95 11.63
CA GLY A 153 0.37 6.82 10.46
C GLY A 153 1.76 7.45 10.31
N ASP A 154 2.77 6.97 11.04
CA ASP A 154 4.09 7.60 11.12
C ASP A 154 5.26 6.70 10.67
N LEU A 155 4.98 5.45 10.26
CA LEU A 155 6.00 4.50 9.84
C LEU A 155 5.50 3.56 8.75
N ILE A 156 6.17 3.55 7.60
CA ILE A 156 5.94 2.58 6.54
C ILE A 156 6.91 1.41 6.72
N ALA A 157 6.40 0.19 6.60
CA ALA A 157 7.21 -1.00 6.39
C ALA A 157 7.17 -1.37 4.90
N ALA A 158 8.30 -1.80 4.35
CA ALA A 158 8.45 -2.16 2.94
C ALA A 158 9.24 -3.45 2.79
N ILE A 159 8.84 -4.30 1.84
CA ILE A 159 9.60 -5.47 1.41
C ILE A 159 10.23 -5.20 0.05
N THR A 160 11.49 -5.56 -0.11
CA THR A 160 12.26 -5.39 -1.35
C THR A 160 12.91 -6.70 -1.79
N ALA A 161 13.30 -6.79 -3.07
CA ALA A 161 14.03 -7.94 -3.58
C ALA A 161 15.54 -7.90 -3.23
N ASP A 162 16.00 -6.87 -2.51
CA ASP A 162 17.39 -6.73 -2.07
C ASP A 162 17.63 -7.57 -0.80
N ALA A 163 18.39 -8.65 -0.89
CA ALA A 163 18.69 -9.49 0.26
C ALA A 163 19.36 -8.75 1.44
N LYS A 164 20.03 -7.61 1.21
CA LYS A 164 20.64 -6.80 2.27
C LYS A 164 19.69 -5.76 2.87
N HIS A 165 18.63 -5.42 2.14
CA HIS A 165 17.65 -4.39 2.49
C HIS A 165 16.22 -4.92 2.37
N GLU A 166 16.04 -6.20 2.67
CA GLU A 166 14.83 -6.97 2.37
C GLU A 166 13.62 -6.40 3.12
N LEU A 167 13.78 -6.07 4.40
CA LEU A 167 12.80 -5.34 5.19
C LEU A 167 13.32 -3.93 5.46
N THR A 168 12.53 -2.94 5.06
CA THR A 168 12.84 -1.52 5.22
C THR A 168 11.75 -0.81 6.00
N PHE A 169 12.13 0.05 6.93
CA PHE A 169 11.26 0.95 7.67
C PHE A 169 11.54 2.40 7.28
N VAL A 170 10.48 3.14 6.97
CA VAL A 170 10.56 4.54 6.51
C VAL A 170 9.66 5.39 7.40
N PRO A 171 10.23 6.26 8.26
CA PRO A 171 9.44 7.23 9.00
C PRO A 171 8.71 8.16 8.03
N VAL A 172 7.47 8.52 8.35
CA VAL A 172 6.68 9.46 7.56
C VAL A 172 5.98 10.47 8.46
N ARG A 173 5.96 11.73 8.04
CA ARG A 173 5.20 12.79 8.71
C ARG A 173 4.70 13.77 7.68
N GLU A 174 3.38 13.98 7.63
CA GLU A 174 2.77 14.97 6.73
C GLU A 174 3.21 14.75 5.26
N GLY A 175 3.25 13.48 4.82
CA GLY A 175 3.70 13.08 3.48
C GLY A 175 5.22 13.14 3.24
N ARG A 176 6.01 13.58 4.22
CA ARG A 176 7.47 13.68 4.11
C ARG A 176 8.16 12.47 4.70
N PHE A 177 9.16 11.95 4.00
CA PHE A 177 9.91 10.78 4.45
C PHE A 177 11.11 11.17 5.32
N GLY A 178 11.33 10.39 6.38
CA GLY A 178 12.56 10.40 7.15
C GLY A 178 13.62 9.47 6.54
N GLN A 179 14.71 9.28 7.29
CA GLN A 179 15.76 8.35 6.90
C GLN A 179 15.25 6.89 6.96
N ALA A 180 15.37 6.18 5.85
CA ALA A 180 15.06 4.76 5.78
C ALA A 180 16.08 3.92 6.58
N SER A 181 15.60 2.89 7.26
CA SER A 181 16.41 1.89 7.95
C SER A 181 16.06 0.51 7.41
N SER A 182 17.07 -0.25 7.01
CA SER A 182 16.88 -1.49 6.26
C SER A 182 17.80 -2.59 6.75
N PHE A 183 17.33 -3.83 6.67
CA PHE A 183 18.14 -5.01 6.95
C PHE A 183 17.62 -6.22 6.18
N GLY A 184 18.50 -7.18 5.93
CA GLY A 184 18.13 -8.49 5.40
C GLY A 184 17.46 -9.35 6.48
N LEU A 185 16.49 -10.19 6.09
CA LEU A 185 15.82 -11.07 7.04
C LEU A 185 16.70 -12.26 7.48
N GLY A 186 17.81 -12.51 6.78
CA GLY A 186 18.74 -13.59 7.10
C GLY A 186 18.12 -14.98 6.94
N LEU A 187 17.11 -15.10 6.09
CA LEU A 187 16.42 -16.36 5.85
C LEU A 187 17.36 -17.35 5.16
N GLU A 188 17.33 -18.60 5.60
CA GLU A 188 18.10 -19.66 4.97
C GLU A 188 17.61 -19.87 3.52
N PRO A 189 18.51 -20.06 2.55
CA PRO A 189 18.11 -20.36 1.18
C PRO A 189 17.23 -21.60 1.13
N SER A 190 16.10 -21.55 0.41
CA SER A 190 15.33 -22.77 0.15
C SER A 190 16.13 -23.73 -0.73
N THR A 191 15.90 -25.02 -0.55
CA THR A 191 16.43 -26.08 -1.43
C THR A 191 15.54 -26.32 -2.65
N GLY A 192 14.46 -25.56 -2.79
CA GLY A 192 13.48 -25.67 -3.87
C GLY A 192 13.94 -25.04 -5.18
N PHE A 193 13.14 -25.20 -6.23
CA PHE A 193 13.42 -24.63 -7.56
C PHE A 193 13.25 -23.11 -7.59
N ILE A 194 12.47 -22.53 -6.67
CA ILE A 194 12.33 -21.08 -6.51
C ILE A 194 12.99 -20.68 -5.19
N PRO A 195 13.95 -19.74 -5.21
CA PRO A 195 14.54 -19.21 -4.00
C PRO A 195 13.47 -18.62 -3.08
N LEU A 196 13.58 -18.91 -1.78
CA LEU A 196 12.80 -18.26 -0.73
C LEU A 196 12.87 -16.73 -0.88
N LYS A 197 11.71 -16.08 -0.94
CA LYS A 197 11.62 -14.61 -1.08
C LYS A 197 10.48 -14.06 -0.23
N ALA A 198 10.72 -12.93 0.44
CA ALA A 198 9.64 -12.13 0.98
C ALA A 198 8.89 -11.38 -0.14
N THR A 199 7.56 -11.39 -0.09
CA THR A 199 6.72 -10.77 -1.14
C THR A 199 5.63 -9.85 -0.60
N TRP A 200 5.36 -9.87 0.70
CA TRP A 200 4.31 -9.08 1.33
C TRP A 200 4.71 -8.60 2.71
N VAL A 201 4.17 -7.46 3.12
CA VAL A 201 4.24 -6.97 4.50
C VAL A 201 2.91 -6.40 4.94
N GLN A 202 2.57 -6.62 6.20
CA GLN A 202 1.40 -6.02 6.82
C GLN A 202 1.69 -5.71 8.29
N TRP A 203 1.31 -4.51 8.73
CA TRP A 203 1.33 -4.20 10.15
C TRP A 203 0.18 -4.89 10.89
N HIS A 204 0.48 -5.45 12.05
CA HIS A 204 -0.55 -5.81 13.01
C HIS A 204 -1.27 -4.53 13.51
N PRO A 205 -2.59 -4.57 13.78
CA PRO A 205 -3.34 -3.38 14.24
C PRO A 205 -2.81 -2.71 15.52
N SER A 206 -2.00 -3.40 16.32
CA SER A 206 -1.32 -2.80 17.48
C SER A 206 -0.11 -1.94 17.14
N GLY A 207 0.37 -1.95 15.88
CA GLY A 207 1.59 -1.27 15.44
C GLY A 207 2.88 -1.87 15.98
N ARG A 208 2.84 -2.99 16.72
CA ARG A 208 4.04 -3.60 17.33
C ARG A 208 4.69 -4.72 16.53
N TYR A 209 3.96 -5.27 15.57
CA TYR A 209 4.38 -6.44 14.81
C TYR A 209 4.15 -6.21 13.33
N VAL A 210 5.00 -6.79 12.51
CA VAL A 210 4.79 -6.93 11.07
C VAL A 210 4.70 -8.42 10.74
N GLY A 211 3.71 -8.77 9.93
CA GLY A 211 3.65 -10.06 9.25
C GLY A 211 4.33 -9.93 7.90
N VAL A 212 5.12 -10.94 7.51
CA VAL A 212 5.77 -11.01 6.21
C VAL A 212 5.40 -12.33 5.55
N ASN A 213 4.91 -12.29 4.31
CA ASN A 213 4.69 -13.52 3.56
C ASN A 213 5.97 -13.91 2.85
N LEU A 214 6.36 -15.17 3.04
CA LEU A 214 7.48 -15.80 2.35
C LEU A 214 6.92 -16.76 1.31
N VAL A 215 7.42 -16.66 0.09
CA VAL A 215 7.12 -17.61 -0.98
C VAL A 215 8.30 -18.56 -1.10
N ASP A 216 7.99 -19.84 -0.97
CA ASP A 216 8.88 -20.94 -1.30
C ASP A 216 8.14 -21.89 -2.23
N ARG A 217 8.75 -22.28 -3.35
CA ARG A 217 8.27 -23.42 -4.15
C ARG A 217 9.33 -24.51 -4.08
N GLY A 218 9.12 -25.41 -3.12
CA GLY A 218 9.78 -26.72 -3.05
C GLY A 218 9.44 -27.61 -4.22
#